data_AF-A0A1L5PNU0-F1
#
_entry.id   AF-A0A1L5PNU0-F1
#
_cell.length_a   1.000
_cell.length_b   1.000
_cell.length_c   1.000
_cell.angle_alpha   90.00
_cell.angle_beta   90.00
_cell.angle_gamma   90.00
#
_symmetry.space_group_name_H-M   'P 1'
#
loop_
_entity.id
_entity.type
_entity.pdbx_description
1 polymer ?
#
loop_
_entity_poly.entity_id
_entity_poly.type
_entity_poly.pdbx_seq_one_letter_code
_entity_poly.pdbx_strand_id
1 'polypeptide(L)'
;MLETMREKLMTASSVPKPANLQMANAFKQAAESLANETDRGSVVLAAAWLDESLTSILMAYMKPTERKDDLLSPGRPLGDFGTKIALADRLRLIHPSLLKSLDMVRRLRNDFAHIASDLTFETSSVKDRVSLIFRENEDLLLVMGNLLISNGMVSVDEGEKVKIENMVKCFGTKKLFQYTCAILNSALAVVKHNLRPAVQQYNQDPLNGRI
;
A
#
# COMPACT_ATOMS: atom_id res chain seq x y z
N MET A 1 22.95 -19.27 32.86
CA MET A 1 22.49 -19.71 31.51
C MET A 1 21.34 -18.85 31.00
N LEU A 2 20.27 -18.65 31.78
CA LEU A 2 19.17 -17.73 31.43
C LEU A 2 19.58 -16.25 31.43
N GLU A 3 20.40 -15.79 32.37
CA GLU A 3 21.02 -14.44 32.37
C GLU A 3 21.79 -14.17 31.08
N THR A 4 22.60 -15.15 30.67
CA THR A 4 23.50 -15.06 29.51
C THR A 4 22.75 -15.09 28.18
N MET A 5 21.58 -15.74 28.12
CA MET A 5 20.65 -15.65 26.99
C MET A 5 19.92 -14.30 26.96
N ARG A 6 19.59 -13.72 28.13
CA ARG A 6 18.97 -12.39 28.24
C ARG A 6 19.93 -11.28 27.79
N GLU A 7 21.20 -11.35 28.17
CA GLU A 7 22.24 -10.43 27.71
C GLU A 7 22.52 -10.54 26.20
N LYS A 8 22.52 -11.77 25.66
CA LYS A 8 22.64 -12.01 24.21
C LYS A 8 21.40 -11.55 23.43
N LEU A 9 20.21 -11.57 24.03
CA LEU A 9 18.99 -11.02 23.42
C LEU A 9 18.97 -9.49 23.45
N MET A 10 19.42 -8.87 24.55
CA MET A 10 19.44 -7.41 24.72
C MET A 10 20.56 -6.73 23.91
N THR A 11 21.62 -7.45 23.55
CA THR A 11 22.70 -6.98 22.66
C THR A 11 22.37 -7.11 21.17
N ALA A 12 21.22 -7.69 20.83
CA ALA A 12 20.72 -7.80 19.46
C ALA A 12 19.60 -6.79 19.13
N SER A 13 19.60 -5.60 19.75
CA SER A 13 18.85 -4.46 19.23
C SER A 13 19.56 -3.94 17.97
N SER A 14 19.51 -4.73 16.89
CA SER A 14 20.07 -4.34 15.60
C SER A 14 19.33 -3.11 15.11
N VAL A 15 20.07 -2.06 14.73
CA VAL A 15 19.52 -0.86 14.07
C VAL A 15 18.48 -1.29 13.04
N PRO A 16 17.23 -0.81 13.12
CA PRO A 16 16.18 -1.23 12.20
C PRO A 16 16.61 -1.01 10.75
N LYS A 17 16.37 -2.01 9.89
CA LYS A 17 16.71 -1.90 8.47
C LYS A 17 16.00 -0.67 7.87
N PRO A 18 16.67 0.15 7.03
CA PRO A 18 16.06 1.35 6.44
C PRO A 18 14.73 1.09 5.73
N ALA A 19 14.63 -0.01 4.98
CA ALA A 19 13.39 -0.45 4.34
C ALA A 19 12.24 -0.66 5.33
N ASN A 20 12.52 -1.26 6.49
CA ASN A 20 11.53 -1.52 7.53
C ASN A 20 11.03 -0.22 8.17
N LEU A 21 11.94 0.75 8.40
CA LEU A 21 11.57 2.07 8.90
C LEU A 21 10.69 2.81 7.88
N GLN A 22 11.04 2.76 6.60
CA GLN A 22 10.25 3.39 5.55
C GLN A 22 8.86 2.77 5.43
N MET A 23 8.76 1.44 5.49
CA MET A 23 7.49 0.72 5.54
C MET A 23 6.64 1.16 6.74
N ALA A 24 7.21 1.12 7.95
CA ALA A 24 6.49 1.45 9.19
C ALA A 24 6.01 2.90 9.22
N ASN A 25 6.84 3.85 8.76
CA ASN A 25 6.47 5.26 8.69
C ASN A 25 5.37 5.50 7.66
N ALA A 26 5.44 4.87 6.48
CA ALA A 26 4.41 4.99 5.45
C ALA A 26 3.06 4.41 5.91
N PHE A 27 3.08 3.29 6.63
CA PHE A 27 1.88 2.74 7.27
C PHE A 27 1.33 3.72 8.30
N LYS A 28 2.16 4.17 9.25
CA LYS A 28 1.76 5.05 10.34
C LYS A 28 1.10 6.33 9.82
N GLN A 29 1.75 7.02 8.87
CA GLN A 29 1.24 8.27 8.31
C GLN A 29 -0.13 8.08 7.63
N ALA A 30 -0.29 7.03 6.82
CA ALA A 30 -1.55 6.73 6.15
C ALA A 30 -2.64 6.35 7.16
N ALA A 31 -2.33 5.49 8.14
CA ALA A 31 -3.29 5.05 9.15
C ALA A 31 -3.77 6.21 10.03
N GLU A 32 -2.87 7.07 10.50
CA GLU A 32 -3.21 8.25 11.32
C GLU A 32 -4.04 9.25 10.52
N SER A 33 -3.68 9.49 9.26
CA SER A 33 -4.40 10.43 8.39
C SER A 33 -5.81 9.94 8.04
N LEU A 34 -6.02 8.63 7.90
CA LEU A 34 -7.31 8.04 7.56
C LEU A 34 -8.24 7.84 8.76
N ALA A 35 -7.71 7.71 9.98
CA ALA A 35 -8.47 7.27 11.15
C ALA A 35 -9.74 8.09 11.44
N ASN A 36 -9.67 9.41 11.21
CA ASN A 36 -10.76 10.35 11.53
C ASN A 36 -11.61 10.76 10.31
N GLU A 37 -11.37 10.14 9.16
CA GLU A 37 -12.06 10.52 7.93
C GLU A 37 -13.51 10.02 7.87
N THR A 38 -14.33 10.77 7.16
CA THR A 38 -15.67 10.34 6.71
C THR A 38 -15.54 9.15 5.75
N ASP A 39 -16.65 8.52 5.38
CA ASP A 39 -16.63 7.43 4.39
C ASP A 39 -16.02 7.90 3.07
N ARG A 40 -16.52 9.04 2.57
CA ARG A 40 -15.98 9.70 1.38
C ARG A 40 -14.54 10.14 1.56
N GLY A 41 -14.23 10.78 2.69
CA GLY A 41 -12.88 11.23 3.02
C GLY A 41 -11.88 10.07 3.01
N SER A 42 -12.26 8.93 3.58
CA SER A 42 -11.40 7.73 3.66
C SER A 42 -11.04 7.21 2.27
N VAL A 43 -12.01 7.13 1.36
CA VAL A 43 -11.78 6.63 0.00
C VAL A 43 -10.96 7.62 -0.81
N VAL A 44 -11.31 8.92 -0.76
CA VAL A 44 -10.63 9.96 -1.54
C VAL A 44 -9.19 10.15 -1.06
N LEU A 45 -8.98 10.24 0.26
CA LEU A 45 -7.66 10.41 0.85
C LEU A 45 -6.78 9.17 0.62
N ALA A 46 -7.31 7.96 0.82
CA ALA A 46 -6.56 6.74 0.55
C ALA A 46 -6.12 6.65 -0.92
N ALA A 47 -7.01 6.99 -1.86
CA ALA A 47 -6.66 7.01 -3.28
C ALA A 47 -5.58 8.05 -3.61
N ALA A 48 -5.62 9.23 -2.96
CA ALA A 48 -4.58 10.25 -3.14
C ALA A 48 -3.20 9.78 -2.65
N TRP A 49 -3.14 9.16 -1.47
CA TRP A 49 -1.90 8.57 -0.94
C TRP A 49 -1.31 7.51 -1.87
N LEU A 50 -2.14 6.60 -2.36
CA LEU A 50 -1.70 5.52 -3.26
C LEU A 50 -1.24 6.07 -4.62
N ASP A 51 -1.91 7.10 -5.13
CA ASP A 51 -1.54 7.78 -6.37
C ASP A 51 -0.20 8.53 -6.25
N GLU A 52 0.02 9.21 -5.13
CA GLU A 52 1.30 9.87 -4.83
C GLU A 52 2.43 8.85 -4.68
N SER A 53 2.18 7.74 -4.00
CA SER A 53 3.14 6.64 -3.85
C SER A 53 3.53 6.02 -5.20
N LEU A 54 2.57 5.79 -6.11
CA LEU A 54 2.86 5.35 -7.48
C LEU A 54 3.66 6.39 -8.27
N THR A 55 3.31 7.67 -8.14
CA THR A 55 4.04 8.77 -8.77
C THR A 55 5.51 8.73 -8.33
N SER A 56 5.73 8.60 -7.03
CA SER A 56 7.05 8.43 -6.42
C SER A 56 7.84 7.22 -6.94
N ILE A 57 7.19 6.08 -7.16
CA ILE A 57 7.81 4.87 -7.73
C ILE A 57 8.22 5.11 -9.18
N LEU A 58 7.32 5.65 -9.99
CA LEU A 58 7.59 5.92 -11.41
C LEU A 58 8.72 6.93 -11.57
N MET A 59 8.75 8.00 -10.78
CA MET A 59 9.85 8.96 -10.77
C MET A 59 11.18 8.32 -10.36
N ALA A 60 11.18 7.42 -9.38
CA ALA A 60 12.40 6.72 -8.95
C ALA A 60 12.91 5.73 -10.01
N TYR A 61 12.02 5.21 -10.87
CA TYR A 61 12.40 4.33 -11.97
C TYR A 61 12.89 5.08 -13.20
N MET A 62 12.26 6.21 -13.54
CA MET A 62 12.60 6.98 -14.73
C MET A 62 13.97 7.65 -14.60
N LYS A 63 14.54 8.04 -15.75
CA LYS A 63 15.79 8.81 -15.78
C LYS A 63 15.60 10.14 -15.03
N PRO A 64 16.47 10.50 -14.08
CA PRO A 64 16.45 11.82 -13.46
C PRO A 64 16.57 12.94 -14.50
N THR A 65 15.87 14.04 -14.27
CA THR A 65 15.92 15.23 -15.13
C THR A 65 16.31 16.45 -14.31
N GLU A 66 17.13 17.32 -14.90
CA GLU A 66 17.53 18.60 -14.30
C GLU A 66 16.47 19.69 -14.50
N ARG A 67 15.48 19.45 -15.39
CA ARG A 67 14.36 20.34 -15.65
C ARG A 67 13.16 19.94 -14.81
N LYS A 68 12.23 20.89 -14.60
CA LYS A 68 10.93 20.60 -13.97
C LYS A 68 10.25 19.45 -14.71
N ASP A 69 10.07 18.32 -14.03
CA ASP A 69 9.31 17.19 -14.53
C ASP A 69 7.86 17.32 -14.09
N ASP A 70 6.97 17.57 -15.04
CA ASP A 70 5.53 17.60 -14.79
C ASP A 70 4.80 16.42 -15.45
N LEU A 71 5.51 15.44 -16.02
CA LEU A 71 4.92 14.37 -16.83
C LEU A 71 3.83 13.58 -16.08
N LEU A 72 4.05 13.35 -14.79
CA LEU A 72 3.17 12.61 -13.87
C LEU A 72 2.24 13.52 -13.04
N SER A 73 2.28 14.83 -13.26
CA SER A 73 1.42 15.78 -12.53
C SER A 73 -0.04 15.70 -12.99
N PRO A 74 -1.04 16.02 -12.15
CA PRO A 74 -2.44 16.03 -12.53
C PRO A 74 -2.69 16.86 -13.81
N GLY A 75 -3.50 16.33 -14.73
CA GLY A 75 -3.79 16.99 -16.01
C GLY A 75 -2.71 16.85 -17.10
N ARG A 76 -1.63 16.12 -16.82
CA ARG A 76 -0.53 15.84 -17.77
C ARG A 76 -0.66 14.43 -18.35
N PRO A 77 0.06 14.07 -19.43
CA PRO A 77 -0.18 12.83 -20.17
C PRO A 77 -0.14 11.54 -19.33
N LEU A 78 0.69 11.49 -18.29
CA LEU A 78 0.78 10.36 -17.37
C LEU A 78 0.29 10.73 -15.95
N GLY A 79 -0.52 11.76 -15.84
CA GLY A 79 -0.98 12.33 -14.57
C GLY A 79 -2.14 11.60 -13.91
N ASP A 80 -2.93 10.84 -14.67
CA ASP A 80 -4.09 10.12 -14.14
C ASP A 80 -3.67 8.86 -13.36
N PHE A 81 -4.37 8.60 -12.25
CA PHE A 81 -4.10 7.46 -11.37
C PHE A 81 -4.19 6.12 -12.12
N GLY A 82 -5.18 5.94 -12.99
CA GLY A 82 -5.31 4.72 -13.79
C GLY A 82 -4.16 4.55 -14.79
N THR A 83 -3.71 5.65 -15.39
CA THR A 83 -2.54 5.64 -16.29
C THR A 83 -1.26 5.24 -15.55
N LYS A 84 -1.06 5.76 -14.33
CA LYS A 84 0.09 5.40 -13.48
C LYS A 84 0.05 3.94 -13.03
N ILE A 85 -1.13 3.42 -12.67
CA ILE A 85 -1.32 1.99 -12.36
C ILE A 85 -0.92 1.12 -13.55
N ALA A 86 -1.45 1.42 -14.74
CA ALA A 86 -1.17 0.64 -15.95
C ALA A 86 0.32 0.70 -16.33
N LEU A 87 0.96 1.87 -16.19
CA LEU A 87 2.39 2.01 -16.46
C LEU A 87 3.25 1.21 -15.48
N ALA A 88 2.95 1.28 -14.18
CA ALA A 88 3.67 0.52 -13.16
C ALA A 88 3.58 -1.00 -13.39
N ASP A 89 2.42 -1.51 -13.81
CA ASP A 89 2.23 -2.91 -14.20
C ASP A 89 3.06 -3.29 -15.45
N ARG A 90 2.97 -2.49 -16.51
CA ARG A 90 3.69 -2.75 -17.78
C ARG A 90 5.21 -2.73 -17.60
N LEU A 91 5.70 -1.95 -16.64
CA LEU A 91 7.10 -1.89 -16.23
C LEU A 91 7.48 -2.95 -15.18
N ARG A 92 6.53 -3.79 -14.75
CA ARG A 92 6.70 -4.85 -13.73
C ARG A 92 7.21 -4.33 -12.38
N LEU A 93 6.76 -3.14 -11.99
CA LEU A 93 7.17 -2.51 -10.72
C LEU A 93 6.30 -2.92 -9.54
N ILE A 94 5.11 -3.47 -9.79
CA ILE A 94 4.13 -3.85 -8.77
C ILE A 94 3.64 -5.28 -8.99
N HIS A 95 3.26 -5.95 -7.89
CA HIS A 95 2.71 -7.30 -7.92
C HIS A 95 1.24 -7.29 -8.40
N PRO A 96 0.73 -8.38 -9.04
CA PRO A 96 -0.65 -8.44 -9.52
C PRO A 96 -1.74 -8.20 -8.45
N SER A 97 -1.54 -8.63 -7.20
CA SER A 97 -2.49 -8.35 -6.11
C SER A 97 -2.58 -6.85 -5.76
N LEU A 98 -1.43 -6.17 -5.77
CA LEU A 98 -1.33 -4.72 -5.58
C LEU A 98 -1.99 -3.97 -6.74
N LEU A 99 -1.74 -4.40 -7.98
CA LEU A 99 -2.41 -3.87 -9.18
C LEU A 99 -3.94 -3.90 -9.06
N LYS A 100 -4.52 -5.06 -8.74
CA LYS A 100 -5.98 -5.21 -8.62
C LYS A 100 -6.55 -4.37 -7.49
N SER A 101 -5.85 -4.31 -6.35
CA SER A 101 -6.25 -3.49 -5.21
C SER A 101 -6.25 -2.00 -5.58
N LEU A 102 -5.21 -1.51 -6.25
CA LEU A 102 -5.11 -0.14 -6.71
C LEU A 102 -6.20 0.22 -7.73
N ASP A 103 -6.48 -0.66 -8.70
CA ASP A 103 -7.56 -0.43 -9.66
C ASP A 103 -8.93 -0.36 -8.97
N MET A 104 -9.17 -1.21 -7.97
CA MET A 104 -10.41 -1.19 -7.22
C MET A 104 -10.55 0.09 -6.36
N VAL A 105 -9.49 0.54 -5.70
CA VAL A 105 -9.49 1.82 -4.98
C VAL A 105 -9.72 3.00 -5.93
N ARG A 106 -9.12 3.00 -7.12
CA ARG A 106 -9.37 4.02 -8.16
C ARG A 106 -10.84 4.07 -8.56
N ARG A 107 -11.47 2.91 -8.75
CA ARG A 107 -12.90 2.83 -9.08
C ARG A 107 -13.79 3.33 -7.94
N LEU A 108 -13.50 2.94 -6.70
CA LEU A 108 -14.18 3.46 -5.51
C LEU A 108 -14.05 4.98 -5.44
N ARG A 109 -12.85 5.55 -5.60
CA ARG A 109 -12.64 7.00 -5.63
C ARG A 109 -13.54 7.67 -6.66
N ASN A 110 -13.65 7.13 -7.87
CA ASN A 110 -14.50 7.70 -8.90
C ASN A 110 -15.97 7.73 -8.46
N ASP A 111 -16.49 6.62 -7.93
CA ASP A 111 -17.86 6.54 -7.47
C ASP A 111 -18.16 7.58 -6.36
N PHE A 112 -17.25 7.70 -5.38
CA PHE A 112 -17.34 8.64 -4.27
C PHE A 112 -17.05 10.10 -4.66
N ALA A 113 -16.41 10.36 -5.81
CA ALA A 113 -16.16 11.70 -6.33
C ALA A 113 -17.37 12.28 -7.05
N HIS A 114 -18.28 11.44 -7.55
CA HIS A 114 -19.53 11.88 -8.16
C HIS A 114 -20.45 12.53 -7.12
N ILE A 115 -20.74 13.82 -7.28
CA ILE A 115 -21.46 14.66 -6.31
C ILE A 115 -22.88 14.13 -5.99
N ALA A 116 -23.52 13.46 -6.95
CA ALA A 116 -24.87 12.90 -6.78
C ALA A 116 -24.90 11.59 -5.97
N SER A 117 -23.75 11.01 -5.64
CA SER A 117 -23.64 9.70 -5.01
C SER A 117 -23.61 9.85 -3.48
N ASP A 118 -24.70 9.47 -2.80
CA ASP A 118 -24.73 9.32 -1.34
C ASP A 118 -24.21 7.92 -0.94
N LEU A 119 -22.93 7.67 -1.22
CA LEU A 119 -22.29 6.38 -0.98
C LEU A 119 -21.63 6.33 0.39
N THR A 120 -21.77 5.19 1.03
CA THR A 120 -21.18 4.86 2.33
C THR A 120 -20.55 3.47 2.29
N PHE A 121 -19.75 3.13 3.29
CA PHE A 121 -19.25 1.75 3.46
C PHE A 121 -20.38 0.75 3.77
N GLU A 122 -21.60 1.22 4.04
CA GLU A 122 -22.78 0.38 4.20
C GLU A 122 -23.48 0.04 2.88
N THR A 123 -23.17 0.76 1.80
CA THR A 123 -23.77 0.53 0.48
C THR A 123 -23.31 -0.81 -0.10
N SER A 124 -24.25 -1.64 -0.58
CA SER A 124 -23.94 -3.00 -1.09
C SER A 124 -22.86 -3.01 -2.17
N SER A 125 -22.95 -2.13 -3.16
CA SER A 125 -21.95 -2.02 -4.23
C SER A 125 -20.56 -1.62 -3.73
N VAL A 126 -20.48 -0.83 -2.65
CA VAL A 126 -19.22 -0.45 -2.01
C VAL A 126 -18.65 -1.65 -1.25
N LYS A 127 -19.49 -2.37 -0.47
CA LYS A 127 -19.07 -3.59 0.23
C LYS A 127 -18.50 -4.63 -0.72
N ASP A 128 -19.16 -4.89 -1.84
CA ASP A 128 -18.70 -5.86 -2.83
C ASP A 128 -17.29 -5.53 -3.36
N ARG A 129 -17.05 -4.25 -3.68
CA ARG A 129 -15.75 -3.76 -4.15
C ARG A 129 -14.68 -3.83 -3.07
N VAL A 130 -15.02 -3.42 -1.85
CA VAL A 130 -14.09 -3.48 -0.70
C VAL A 130 -13.75 -4.92 -0.35
N SER A 131 -14.69 -5.85 -0.44
CA SER A 131 -14.44 -7.29 -0.24
C SER A 131 -13.44 -7.86 -1.26
N LEU A 132 -13.44 -7.38 -2.50
CA LEU A 132 -12.40 -7.75 -3.48
C LEU A 132 -11.01 -7.27 -3.04
N ILE A 133 -10.92 -6.05 -2.51
CA ILE A 133 -9.65 -5.54 -1.96
C ILE A 133 -9.19 -6.42 -0.79
N PHE A 134 -10.09 -6.80 0.12
CA PHE A 134 -9.74 -7.66 1.25
C PHE A 134 -9.26 -9.04 0.81
N ARG A 135 -9.90 -9.66 -0.19
CA ARG A 135 -9.50 -10.96 -0.72
C ARG A 135 -8.12 -10.94 -1.37
N GLU A 136 -7.78 -9.88 -2.10
CA GLU A 136 -6.45 -9.74 -2.72
C GLU A 136 -5.34 -9.51 -1.69
N ASN A 137 -5.68 -9.21 -0.43
CA ASN A 137 -4.75 -8.96 0.67
C ASN A 137 -5.08 -9.83 1.91
N GLU A 138 -5.70 -10.99 1.69
CA GLU A 138 -6.21 -11.84 2.76
C GLU A 138 -5.09 -12.28 3.71
N ASP A 139 -3.96 -12.72 3.17
CA ASP A 139 -2.79 -13.14 3.93
C ASP A 139 -2.33 -12.07 4.94
N LEU A 140 -2.21 -10.82 4.51
CA LEU A 140 -1.80 -9.70 5.36
C LEU A 140 -2.85 -9.39 6.43
N LEU A 141 -4.14 -9.42 6.06
CA LEU A 141 -5.24 -9.17 6.99
C LEU A 141 -5.37 -10.27 8.04
N LEU A 142 -5.13 -11.53 7.67
CA LEU A 142 -5.13 -12.66 8.59
C LEU A 142 -3.94 -12.61 9.55
N VAL A 143 -2.75 -12.24 9.08
CA VAL A 143 -1.59 -12.02 9.96
C VAL A 143 -1.88 -10.91 10.97
N MET A 144 -2.44 -9.79 10.52
CA MET A 144 -2.88 -8.71 11.42
C MET A 144 -3.94 -9.20 12.41
N GLY A 145 -4.93 -9.96 11.95
CA GLY A 145 -5.97 -10.54 12.80
C GLY A 145 -5.42 -11.45 13.90
N ASN A 146 -4.54 -12.38 13.53
CA ASN A 146 -3.90 -13.29 14.48
C ASN A 146 -3.13 -12.53 15.59
N LEU A 147 -2.43 -11.47 15.22
CA LEU A 147 -1.73 -10.61 16.19
C LEU A 147 -2.70 -9.93 17.15
N LEU A 148 -3.84 -9.44 16.65
CA LEU A 148 -4.81 -8.74 17.49
C LEU A 148 -5.54 -9.71 18.43
N ILE A 149 -5.79 -10.95 17.99
CA ILE A 149 -6.33 -12.03 18.84
C ILE A 149 -5.35 -12.39 19.94
N SER A 150 -4.06 -12.56 19.62
CA SER A 150 -3.06 -12.91 20.65
C SER A 150 -2.91 -11.82 21.72
N ASN A 151 -3.36 -10.60 21.42
CA ASN A 151 -3.39 -9.47 22.35
C ASN A 151 -4.79 -9.20 22.95
N GLY A 152 -5.76 -10.11 22.75
CA GLY A 152 -7.11 -10.01 23.33
C GLY A 152 -8.00 -8.92 22.72
N MET A 153 -7.64 -8.36 21.58
CA MET A 153 -8.38 -7.27 20.92
C MET A 153 -9.45 -7.75 19.95
N VAL A 154 -9.37 -9.03 19.53
CA VAL A 154 -10.32 -9.68 18.62
C VAL A 154 -10.69 -11.02 19.24
N SER A 155 -11.99 -11.32 19.31
CA SER A 155 -12.49 -12.63 19.75
C SER A 155 -12.81 -13.51 18.55
N VAL A 156 -12.44 -14.79 18.66
CA VAL A 156 -12.81 -15.85 17.72
C VAL A 156 -13.20 -17.08 18.54
N ASP A 157 -14.14 -17.87 18.05
CA ASP A 157 -14.54 -19.10 18.71
C ASP A 157 -13.34 -20.07 18.81
N GLU A 158 -13.23 -20.79 19.92
CA GLU A 158 -12.11 -21.70 20.19
C GLU A 158 -11.94 -22.73 19.06
N GLY A 159 -10.74 -22.76 18.46
CA GLY A 159 -10.40 -23.71 17.40
C GLY A 159 -10.74 -23.25 15.97
N GLU A 160 -11.42 -22.11 15.77
CA GLU A 160 -11.62 -21.55 14.44
C GLU A 160 -10.40 -20.75 13.94
N LYS A 161 -10.12 -20.88 12.63
CA LYS A 161 -9.17 -19.99 11.95
C LYS A 161 -9.82 -18.63 11.73
N VAL A 162 -9.04 -17.57 11.92
CA VAL A 162 -9.43 -16.19 11.56
C VAL A 162 -9.79 -16.12 10.09
N LYS A 163 -10.89 -15.43 9.78
CA LYS A 163 -11.33 -15.10 8.43
C LYS A 163 -11.53 -13.60 8.29
N ILE A 164 -11.64 -13.12 7.05
CA ILE A 164 -11.92 -11.71 6.75
C ILE A 164 -13.24 -11.26 7.42
N GLU A 165 -14.24 -12.14 7.49
CA GLU A 165 -15.53 -11.83 8.13
C GLU A 165 -15.36 -11.51 9.62
N ASN A 166 -14.44 -12.19 10.32
CA ASN A 166 -14.13 -11.88 11.72
C ASN A 166 -13.52 -10.48 11.83
N MET A 167 -12.62 -10.12 10.91
CA MET A 167 -12.01 -8.80 10.86
C MET A 167 -13.04 -7.70 10.57
N VAL A 168 -13.95 -7.92 9.61
CA VAL A 168 -15.03 -6.98 9.31
C VAL A 168 -15.97 -6.82 10.50
N LYS A 169 -16.31 -7.90 11.22
CA LYS A 169 -17.13 -7.82 12.44
C LYS A 169 -16.46 -7.00 13.55
N CYS A 170 -15.13 -7.12 13.69
CA CYS A 170 -14.38 -6.41 14.73
C CYS A 170 -14.18 -4.92 14.40
N PHE A 171 -13.70 -4.61 13.20
CA PHE A 171 -13.30 -3.24 12.84
C PHE A 171 -14.40 -2.44 12.14
N GLY A 172 -15.38 -3.13 11.53
CA GLY A 172 -16.24 -2.56 10.52
C GLY A 172 -15.53 -2.39 9.18
N THR A 173 -16.30 -2.32 8.10
CA THR A 173 -15.80 -2.22 6.72
C THR A 173 -14.88 -1.01 6.52
N LYS A 174 -15.26 0.15 7.07
CA LYS A 174 -14.49 1.40 6.94
C LYS A 174 -13.08 1.27 7.52
N LYS A 175 -12.96 0.91 8.81
CA LYS A 175 -11.64 0.85 9.46
C LYS A 175 -10.77 -0.23 8.84
N LEU A 176 -11.33 -1.39 8.50
CA LEU A 176 -10.57 -2.44 7.83
C LEU A 176 -10.08 -1.98 6.45
N PHE A 177 -10.88 -1.23 5.69
CA PHE A 177 -10.45 -0.59 4.44
C PHE A 177 -9.30 0.40 4.69
N GLN A 178 -9.41 1.27 5.70
CA GLN A 178 -8.35 2.24 6.03
C GLN A 178 -7.03 1.54 6.36
N TYR A 179 -7.06 0.48 7.19
CA TYR A 179 -5.86 -0.31 7.48
C TYR A 179 -5.31 -1.01 6.26
N THR A 180 -6.18 -1.58 5.41
CA THR A 180 -5.75 -2.22 4.16
C THR A 180 -5.04 -1.20 3.26
N CYS A 181 -5.57 0.00 3.09
CA CYS A 181 -4.94 1.07 2.32
C CYS A 181 -3.59 1.52 2.92
N ALA A 182 -3.47 1.57 4.25
CA ALA A 182 -2.20 1.85 4.91
C ALA A 182 -1.14 0.76 4.66
N ILE A 183 -1.56 -0.52 4.60
CA ILE A 183 -0.70 -1.65 4.21
C ILE A 183 -0.27 -1.53 2.75
N LEU A 184 -1.20 -1.22 1.83
CA LEU A 184 -0.87 -1.02 0.41
C LEU A 184 0.15 0.13 0.24
N ASN A 185 -0.02 1.23 0.98
CA ASN A 185 0.90 2.35 0.94
C ASN A 185 2.30 1.98 1.46
N SER A 186 2.38 1.17 2.52
CA SER A 186 3.65 0.70 3.06
C SER A 186 4.36 -0.29 2.11
N ALA A 187 3.60 -1.13 1.41
CA ALA A 187 4.12 -2.01 0.36
C ALA A 187 4.73 -1.19 -0.80
N LEU A 188 4.04 -0.15 -1.26
CA LEU A 188 4.57 0.76 -2.29
C LEU A 188 5.84 1.49 -1.83
N ALA A 189 5.91 1.90 -0.57
CA ALA A 189 7.10 2.53 0.00
C ALA A 189 8.33 1.59 -0.04
N VAL A 190 8.12 0.29 0.17
CA VAL A 190 9.17 -0.74 0.10
C VAL A 190 9.57 -1.04 -1.34
N VAL A 191 8.60 -1.08 -2.27
CA VAL A 191 8.89 -1.16 -3.71
C VAL A 191 9.82 -0.02 -4.10
N LYS A 192 9.47 1.23 -3.76
CA LYS A 192 10.30 2.41 -4.02
C LYS A 192 11.70 2.28 -3.41
N HIS A 193 11.81 1.82 -2.16
CA HIS A 193 13.09 1.66 -1.47
C HIS A 193 14.05 0.73 -2.22
N ASN A 194 13.53 -0.38 -2.75
CA ASN A 194 14.34 -1.40 -3.42
C ASN A 194 14.52 -1.13 -4.92
N LEU A 195 13.83 -0.11 -5.45
CA LEU A 195 13.82 0.19 -6.87
C LEU A 195 15.15 0.76 -7.33
N ARG A 196 15.58 0.34 -8.53
CA ARG A 196 16.73 0.93 -9.23
C ARG A 196 16.21 1.66 -10.47
N PRO A 197 16.80 2.82 -10.82
CA PRO A 197 16.46 3.49 -12.06
C PRO A 197 16.65 2.60 -13.29
N ALA A 198 15.90 2.88 -14.35
CA ALA A 198 16.01 2.20 -15.63
C ALA A 198 17.43 2.34 -16.19
N VAL A 199 17.99 1.22 -16.64
CA VAL A 199 19.34 1.18 -17.21
C VAL A 199 19.31 1.64 -18.66
N GLN A 200 20.32 2.38 -19.07
CA GLN A 200 20.51 2.80 -20.46
C GLN A 200 20.64 1.58 -21.38
N GLN A 201 19.82 1.50 -22.43
CA GLN A 201 19.79 0.34 -23.34
C GLN A 201 20.72 0.44 -24.57
N TYR A 202 21.25 1.64 -24.87
CA TYR A 202 22.12 1.90 -26.01
C TYR A 202 23.58 2.15 -25.57
N ASN A 203 24.55 1.98 -26.48
CA ASN A 203 25.98 2.15 -26.22
C ASN A 203 26.51 1.31 -25.04
N GLN A 204 25.97 0.10 -24.85
CA GLN A 204 26.50 -0.89 -23.92
C GLN A 204 27.70 -1.59 -24.54
N ASP A 205 28.78 -0.86 -24.80
CA ASP A 205 29.96 -1.41 -25.47
C ASP A 205 30.79 -2.25 -24.47
N PRO A 206 30.97 -3.58 -24.67
CA PRO A 206 31.73 -4.41 -23.73
C PRO A 206 33.24 -4.09 -23.73
N LEU A 207 33.73 -3.31 -24.71
CA LEU A 207 35.15 -3.09 -24.97
C LEU A 207 35.74 -1.84 -24.30
N ASN A 208 34.95 -0.96 -23.70
CA ASN A 208 35.44 0.27 -23.06
C ASN A 208 35.97 0.11 -21.63
N GLY A 209 36.15 -1.13 -21.15
CA GLY A 209 36.79 -1.45 -19.86
C GLY A 209 38.30 -1.74 -19.95
N ARG A 210 38.93 -1.53 -21.10
CA ARG A 210 40.40 -1.65 -21.27
C ARG A 210 40.96 -0.34 -21.83
N ILE A 211 41.26 0.58 -20.92
CA ILE A 211 42.37 1.53 -21.08
C ILE A 211 43.13 1.53 -19.76
#